data_AF-A0A355AT14-F1
#
_entry.id   AF-A0A355AT14-F1
#
_cell.length_a   1.000
_cell.length_b   1.000
_cell.length_c   1.000
_cell.angle_alpha   90.00
_cell.angle_beta   90.00
_cell.angle_gamma   90.00
#
_symmetry.space_group_name_H-M   'P 1'
#
loop_
_entity.id
_entity.type
_entity.pdbx_description
1 polymer ?
#
loop_
_entity_poly.entity_id
_entity_poly.type
_entity_poly.pdbx_seq_one_letter_code
_entity_poly.pdbx_strand_id
1 'polypeptide(L)' 'PQVFTRIHAHFVVSGNDLDPKKVGRAIDLSAEKYCSASRMLGAVAVLTHDFEIVAD' A
#
# COMPACT_ATOMS: atom_id res chain seq x y z
N PRO A 1 0.91 -24.77 -11.01
CA PRO A 1 1.36 -23.35 -11.00
C PRO A 1 1.54 -22.92 -9.53
N GLN A 2 2.61 -22.19 -9.20
CA GLN A 2 2.84 -21.69 -7.84
C GLN A 2 2.43 -20.22 -7.80
N VAL A 3 1.27 -19.95 -7.22
CA VAL A 3 0.72 -18.59 -7.11
C VAL A 3 0.99 -18.04 -5.71
N PHE A 4 1.20 -16.73 -5.62
CA PHE A 4 1.29 -16.04 -4.34
C PHE A 4 -0.06 -16.05 -3.65
N THR A 5 -0.08 -16.40 -2.36
CA THR A 5 -1.31 -16.45 -1.54
C THR A 5 -1.39 -15.27 -0.56
N ARG A 6 -0.26 -14.61 -0.29
CA ARG A 6 -0.17 -13.45 0.60
C ARG A 6 0.85 -12.46 0.05
N ILE A 7 0.45 -11.20 -0.01
CA ILE A 7 1.28 -10.09 -0.46
C ILE A 7 1.21 -9.00 0.62
N HIS A 8 2.37 -8.50 1.03
CA HIS A 8 2.49 -7.40 1.97
C HIS A 8 3.27 -6.27 1.31
N ALA A 9 2.65 -5.11 1.18
CA ALA A 9 3.21 -3.94 0.53
C ALA A 9 3.58 -2.89 1.60
N HIS A 10 4.88 -2.71 1.81
CA HIS A 10 5.42 -1.71 2.73
C HIS A 10 5.78 -0.43 1.99
N PHE A 11 5.15 0.67 2.36
CA PHE A 11 5.35 1.98 1.73
C PHE A 11 6.28 2.85 2.57
N VAL A 12 7.46 3.16 2.02
CA VAL A 12 8.38 4.14 2.61
C VAL A 12 8.13 5.48 1.93
N VAL A 13 7.74 6.48 2.72
CA VAL A 13 7.40 7.82 2.23
C VAL A 13 8.35 8.84 2.83
N SER A 14 9.04 9.62 1.99
CA SER A 14 9.90 10.70 2.43
C SER A 14 9.37 12.05 1.93
N GLY A 15 9.66 13.11 2.67
CA GLY A 15 9.22 14.46 2.32
C GLY A 15 9.12 15.42 3.51
N ASN A 16 8.97 16.70 3.18
CA ASN A 16 8.84 17.77 4.16
C ASN A 16 7.40 17.92 4.68
N ASP A 17 7.25 18.07 6.00
CA ASP A 17 5.98 18.37 6.68
C ASP A 17 4.82 17.43 6.30
N LEU A 18 5.12 16.13 6.18
CA LEU A 18 4.13 15.11 5.84
C LEU A 18 3.20 14.81 7.03
N ASP A 19 1.90 15.02 6.82
CA ASP A 19 0.87 14.62 7.77
C ASP A 19 0.62 13.09 7.69
N PRO A 20 0.91 12.31 8.75
CA PRO A 20 0.74 10.86 8.73
C PRO A 20 -0.69 10.40 8.41
N LYS A 21 -1.70 11.19 8.79
CA LYS A 21 -3.10 10.86 8.51
C LYS A 21 -3.41 10.98 7.03
N LYS A 22 -2.86 11.99 6.36
CA LYS A 22 -3.03 12.18 4.91
C LYS A 22 -2.30 11.11 4.14
N VAL A 23 -1.08 10.77 4.56
CA VAL A 23 -0.28 9.69 3.95
C VAL A 23 -1.01 8.36 4.07
N GLY A 24 -1.44 7.96 5.27
CA GLY A 24 -2.19 6.72 5.47
C GLY A 24 -3.45 6.66 4.60
N ARG A 25 -4.26 7.73 4.59
CA ARG A 25 -5.45 7.79 3.74
C ARG A 25 -5.15 7.68 2.25
N ALA A 26 -4.06 8.30 1.77
CA ALA A 26 -3.66 8.20 0.37
C ALA A 26 -3.29 6.77 -0.01
N ILE A 27 -2.59 6.07 0.88
CA ILE A 27 -2.19 4.67 0.68
C ILE A 27 -3.41 3.75 0.71
N ASP A 28 -4.34 3.93 1.66
CA ASP A 28 -5.59 3.16 1.72
C ASP A 28 -6.40 3.31 0.43
N LEU A 29 -6.56 4.54 -0.05
CA LEU A 29 -7.25 4.81 -1.31
C LEU A 29 -6.54 4.16 -2.51
N SER A 30 -5.20 4.16 -2.53
CA SER A 30 -4.43 3.48 -3.56
C SER A 30 -4.67 1.97 -3.54
N ALA A 31 -4.52 1.33 -2.38
CA ALA A 31 -4.62 -0.11 -2.22
C ALA A 31 -6.04 -0.64 -2.48
N GLU A 32 -7.07 0.07 -2.02
CA GLU A 32 -8.45 -0.42 -2.06
C GLU A 32 -9.25 0.04 -3.28
N LYS A 33 -8.95 1.25 -3.80
CA LYS A 33 -9.82 1.90 -4.79
C LYS A 33 -9.15 2.16 -6.13
N TYR A 34 -7.91 2.65 -6.15
CA TYR A 34 -7.32 3.23 -7.36
C TYR A 34 -6.28 2.35 -8.06
N CYS A 35 -5.55 1.51 -7.35
CA CYS A 35 -4.54 0.64 -7.95
C CYS A 35 -5.20 -0.59 -8.62
N SER A 36 -5.27 -0.57 -9.95
CA SER A 36 -5.82 -1.69 -10.75
C SER A 36 -5.06 -2.99 -10.50
N ALA A 37 -3.73 -2.93 -10.32
CA ALA A 37 -2.91 -4.08 -9.98
C ALA A 37 -3.26 -4.65 -8.59
N SER A 38 -3.42 -3.80 -7.57
CA SER A 38 -3.84 -4.23 -6.23
C SER A 38 -5.20 -4.93 -6.27
N ARG A 39 -6.15 -4.44 -7.08
CA ARG A 39 -7.45 -5.10 -7.26
C ARG A 39 -7.33 -6.46 -7.95
N MET A 40 -6.50 -6.59 -8.98
CA MET A 40 -6.28 -7.88 -9.66
C MET A 40 -5.58 -8.90 -8.74
N LEU A 41 -4.57 -8.46 -7.99
CA LEU A 41 -3.83 -9.31 -7.06
C LEU A 41 -4.65 -9.68 -5.83
N GLY A 42 -5.48 -8.77 -5.32
CA GLY A 42 -6.39 -9.01 -4.19
C GLY A 42 -7.47 -10.06 -4.47
N ALA A 43 -7.77 -10.35 -5.75
CA ALA A 43 -8.68 -11.41 -6.12
C ALA A 43 -8.08 -12.82 -5.96
N VAL A 44 -6.75 -12.93 -5.88
CA VAL A 44 -6.03 -14.22 -5.84
C VAL A 44 -5.13 -14.38 -4.62
N ALA A 45 -4.83 -13.31 -3.90
CA ALA A 45 -3.96 -13.29 -2.72
C ALA A 45 -4.50 -12.34 -1.65
N VAL A 46 -4.21 -12.64 -0.39
CA VAL A 46 -4.45 -11.69 0.71
C VAL A 46 -3.45 -10.55 0.59
N LEU A 47 -3.94 -9.35 0.28
CA LEU A 47 -3.14 -8.13 0.19
C LEU A 47 -3.21 -7.36 1.50
N THR A 48 -2.06 -7.00 2.05
CA THR A 48 -1.93 -6.14 3.24
C THR A 48 -0.95 -5.03 2.93
N HIS A 49 -1.08 -3.90 3.62
CA HIS A 49 -0.17 -2.77 3.46
C HIS A 49 0.07 -2.06 4.79
N ASP A 50 1.25 -1.46 4.89
CA ASP A 50 1.65 -0.57 5.96
C ASP A 50 2.56 0.52 5.41
N PHE A 51 2.90 1.50 6.24
CA PHE A 51 3.75 2.59 5.81
C PHE A 51 4.62 3.14 6.92
N GLU A 52 5.76 3.68 6.54
CA GLU A 52 6.60 4.50 7.39
C GLU A 52 6.93 5.82 6.71
N ILE A 53 7.13 6.85 7.51
CA ILE A 53 7.58 8.16 7.04
C ILE A 53 9.01 8.34 7.51
N VAL A 54 9.92 8.56 6.56
CA VAL A 54 11.33 8.81 6.83
C VAL A 54 11.66 10.26 6.56
N ALA A 55 12.54 10.86 7.37
CA ALA A 55 13.06 12.18 7.10
C ALA A 55 13.99 12.13 5.88
N ASP A 56 13.93 13.16 5.03
CA ASP A 56 14.87 13.35 3.91
C ASP A 56 16.28 13.70 4.41
#